data_AF-A0LG93-F1
#
_entry.id   AF-A0LG93-F1
#
_cell.length_a   1.000
_cell.length_b   1.000
_cell.length_c   1.000
_cell.angle_alpha   90.00
_cell.angle_beta   90.00
_cell.angle_gamma   90.00
#
_symmetry.space_group_name_H-M   'P 1'
#
loop_
_entity.id
_entity.type
_entity.pdbx_description
1 polymer ?
#
loop_
_entity_poly.entity_id
_entity_poly.type
_entity_poly.pdbx_seq_one_letter_code
_entity_poly.pdbx_strand_id
1 'polypeptide(L)'
;MPTSGQTMNDSSRKIEDLTFLGRPVCVLCVDVSRERMPAFYPLLQQGFVLENRGDYTVKMFLSEVLHLPPEYIENRIQTVFLDGKVVDDLDSEVPADRAVLALSAAMPGLAGAVLRRNTPYGAFRPSITSRQNATRMKGFTGILFVKLFNLIARDLGPALFERGLMFDSESIRSFFDSPPVDSPKCFNRIHANGVPVTPDFPCGCRCLQDQYVMLRVVSGG
;
A
#
# COMPACT_ATOMS: atom_id res chain seq x y z
N MET A 1 -18.02 18.23 -44.66
CA MET A 1 -17.62 16.80 -44.64
C MET A 1 -16.18 16.73 -45.11
N PRO A 2 -15.26 16.40 -44.19
CA PRO A 2 -14.61 15.08 -44.25
C PRO A 2 -14.79 14.28 -42.96
N THR A 3 -14.93 12.97 -43.20
CA THR A 3 -14.63 11.75 -42.42
C THR A 3 -14.24 11.79 -40.95
N SER A 4 -15.05 11.02 -40.21
CA SER A 4 -14.87 10.32 -38.95
C SER A 4 -13.50 9.66 -38.71
N GLY A 5 -13.17 9.58 -37.41
CA GLY A 5 -12.49 8.42 -36.81
C GLY A 5 -11.08 8.70 -36.30
N GLN A 6 -10.83 8.25 -35.05
CA GLN A 6 -9.59 8.36 -34.26
C GLN A 6 -9.50 9.69 -33.49
N THR A 7 -9.57 9.71 -32.16
CA THR A 7 -8.72 8.97 -31.23
C THR A 7 -9.48 8.45 -30.01
N MET A 8 -9.73 7.15 -29.98
CA MET A 8 -10.19 6.41 -28.81
C MET A 8 -9.32 5.16 -28.75
N ASN A 9 -8.15 5.27 -28.12
CA ASN A 9 -7.29 4.19 -27.61
C ASN A 9 -5.88 4.74 -27.36
N ASP A 10 -5.62 5.22 -26.15
CA ASP A 10 -4.25 5.36 -25.65
C ASP A 10 -4.17 5.10 -24.13
N SER A 11 -4.85 4.05 -23.67
CA SER A 11 -4.77 3.60 -22.27
C SER A 11 -4.40 2.11 -22.14
N SER A 12 -4.14 1.45 -23.28
CA SER A 12 -3.80 0.02 -23.35
C SER A 12 -2.32 -0.24 -23.67
N ARG A 13 -1.50 0.81 -23.81
CA ARG A 13 -0.05 0.67 -24.00
C ARG A 13 0.66 0.69 -22.63
N LYS A 14 1.37 -0.41 -22.35
CA LYS A 14 2.40 -0.64 -21.32
C LYS A 14 1.96 -1.12 -19.92
N ILE A 15 1.10 -2.14 -19.84
CA ILE A 15 1.09 -3.01 -18.64
C ILE A 15 2.20 -4.08 -18.73
N GLU A 16 2.64 -4.45 -19.94
CA GLU A 16 3.54 -5.59 -20.18
C GLU A 16 5.01 -5.37 -19.80
N ASP A 17 5.44 -4.13 -19.54
CA ASP A 17 6.84 -3.78 -19.22
C ASP A 17 7.02 -3.22 -17.79
N LEU A 18 6.04 -3.39 -16.90
CA LEU A 18 6.14 -2.85 -15.56
C LEU A 18 7.15 -3.64 -14.75
N THR A 19 8.16 -2.94 -14.22
CA THR A 19 9.20 -3.54 -13.37
C THR A 19 9.19 -2.97 -11.98
N PHE A 20 9.47 -3.82 -10.99
CA PHE A 20 9.72 -3.43 -9.60
C PHE A 20 11.03 -4.07 -9.15
N LEU A 21 11.93 -3.26 -8.58
CA LEU A 21 13.29 -3.70 -8.23
C LEU A 21 14.04 -4.37 -9.40
N GLY A 22 13.83 -3.86 -10.62
CA GLY A 22 14.47 -4.35 -11.84
C GLY A 22 13.95 -5.71 -12.34
N ARG A 23 12.85 -6.22 -11.80
CA ARG A 23 12.20 -7.46 -12.24
C ARG A 23 10.82 -7.16 -12.82
N PRO A 24 10.37 -7.89 -13.86
CA PRO A 24 9.00 -7.77 -14.34
C PRO A 24 8.03 -8.10 -13.21
N VAL A 25 6.87 -7.45 -13.23
CA VAL A 25 5.81 -7.65 -12.24
C VAL A 25 4.51 -7.98 -12.94
N CYS A 26 3.83 -8.98 -12.42
CA CYS A 26 2.44 -9.22 -12.76
C CYS A 26 1.53 -8.10 -12.25
N VAL A 27 0.69 -7.57 -13.13
CA VAL A 27 -0.35 -6.61 -12.81
C VAL A 27 -1.69 -7.31 -12.79
N LEU A 28 -2.28 -7.41 -11.60
CA LEU A 28 -3.62 -7.93 -11.36
C LEU A 28 -4.60 -6.77 -11.24
N CYS A 29 -5.51 -6.65 -12.19
CA CYS A 29 -6.60 -5.67 -12.17
C CYS A 29 -7.91 -6.35 -11.79
N VAL A 30 -8.61 -5.81 -10.80
CA VAL A 30 -9.86 -6.35 -10.28
C VAL A 30 -10.94 -5.27 -10.33
N ASP A 31 -12.02 -5.56 -11.04
CA ASP A 31 -13.21 -4.70 -11.06
C ASP A 31 -14.23 -5.21 -10.04
N VAL A 32 -14.64 -4.32 -9.14
CA VAL A 32 -15.65 -4.62 -8.10
C VAL A 32 -16.70 -3.51 -8.02
N SER A 33 -17.85 -3.81 -7.42
CA SER A 33 -18.79 -2.76 -7.01
C SER A 33 -18.22 -1.97 -5.83
N ARG A 34 -18.59 -0.68 -5.70
CA ARG A 34 -18.11 0.19 -4.59
C ARG A 34 -18.33 -0.41 -3.20
N GLU A 35 -19.46 -1.09 -3.00
CA GLU A 35 -19.82 -1.74 -1.73
C GLU A 35 -18.84 -2.84 -1.31
N ARG A 36 -18.10 -3.40 -2.27
CA ARG A 36 -17.13 -4.49 -2.03
C ARG A 36 -15.71 -4.02 -1.84
N MET A 37 -15.41 -2.73 -2.05
CA MET A 37 -14.09 -2.16 -1.78
C MET A 37 -13.56 -2.48 -0.36
N PRO A 38 -14.38 -2.44 0.70
CA PRO A 38 -13.91 -2.79 2.05
C PRO A 38 -13.38 -4.21 2.20
N ALA A 39 -13.75 -5.15 1.32
CA ALA A 39 -13.24 -6.52 1.36
C ALA A 39 -11.72 -6.59 1.14
N PHE A 40 -11.10 -5.59 0.50
CA PHE A 40 -9.66 -5.53 0.25
C PHE A 40 -8.88 -4.83 1.37
N TYR A 41 -9.55 -4.18 2.33
CA TYR A 41 -8.87 -3.47 3.41
C TYR A 41 -7.99 -4.37 4.31
N PRO A 42 -8.27 -5.68 4.50
CA PRO A 42 -7.34 -6.59 5.15
C PRO A 42 -5.95 -6.64 4.49
N LEU A 43 -5.85 -6.52 3.16
CA LEU A 43 -4.56 -6.44 2.46
C LEU A 43 -3.76 -5.20 2.88
N LEU A 44 -4.44 -4.05 3.04
CA LEU A 44 -3.79 -2.82 3.50
C LEU A 44 -3.28 -2.93 4.93
N GLN A 45 -3.93 -3.76 5.76
CA GLN A 45 -3.50 -4.02 7.14
C GLN A 45 -2.34 -5.03 7.19
N GLN A 46 -2.35 -6.05 6.33
CA GLN A 46 -1.25 -7.00 6.17
C GLN A 46 0.02 -6.26 5.70
N GLY A 47 -0.16 -5.38 4.73
CA GLY A 47 0.83 -4.41 4.26
C GLY A 47 1.09 -4.50 2.77
N PHE A 48 1.54 -3.40 2.19
CA PHE A 48 1.98 -3.30 0.80
C PHE A 48 3.36 -2.66 0.74
N VAL A 49 3.99 -2.69 -0.44
CA VAL A 49 5.35 -2.21 -0.64
C VAL A 49 5.32 -0.97 -1.53
N LEU A 50 6.12 0.02 -1.16
CA LEU A 50 6.40 1.19 -1.99
C LEU A 50 7.91 1.38 -2.11
N GLU A 51 8.34 1.88 -3.27
CA GLU A 51 9.72 2.31 -3.44
C GLU A 51 9.97 3.54 -2.56
N ASN A 52 11.13 3.57 -1.92
CA ASN A 52 11.58 4.68 -1.11
C ASN A 52 12.94 5.15 -1.61
N ARG A 53 13.13 6.47 -1.64
CA ARG A 53 14.46 7.04 -1.81
C ARG A 53 15.15 7.01 -0.45
N GLY A 54 16.35 6.42 -0.37
CA GLY A 54 17.03 6.12 0.89
C GLY A 54 17.41 7.33 1.77
N ASP A 55 17.04 8.54 1.39
CA ASP A 55 17.22 9.78 2.15
C ASP A 55 15.92 10.44 2.62
N TYR A 56 14.75 9.86 2.34
CA TYR A 56 13.47 10.42 2.75
C TYR A 56 13.23 10.21 4.25
N THR A 57 12.86 11.29 4.93
CA THR A 57 12.28 11.21 6.27
C THR A 57 10.90 10.57 6.19
N VAL A 58 10.34 10.13 7.32
CA VAL A 58 8.96 9.61 7.36
C VAL A 58 7.99 10.63 6.77
N LYS A 59 8.11 11.93 7.10
CA LYS A 59 7.24 12.96 6.56
C LYS A 59 7.37 13.13 5.04
N MET A 60 8.60 13.12 4.53
CA MET A 60 8.85 13.18 3.08
C MET A 60 8.26 11.96 2.38
N PHE A 61 8.40 10.76 2.95
CA PHE A 61 7.78 9.57 2.39
C PHE A 61 6.24 9.68 2.32
N LEU A 62 5.59 10.16 3.40
CA LEU A 62 4.14 10.34 3.43
C LEU A 62 3.65 11.37 2.40
N SER A 63 4.39 12.47 2.21
CA SER A 63 4.01 13.55 1.30
C SER A 63 4.38 13.28 -0.16
N GLU A 64 5.58 12.78 -0.43
CA GLU A 64 6.12 12.64 -1.78
C GLU A 64 5.79 11.28 -2.41
N VAL A 65 5.72 10.20 -1.62
CA VAL A 65 5.47 8.84 -2.16
C VAL A 65 4.00 8.47 -2.01
N LEU A 66 3.40 8.71 -0.84
CA LEU A 66 1.97 8.46 -0.63
C LEU A 66 1.07 9.61 -1.11
N HIS A 67 1.66 10.74 -1.50
CA HIS A 67 0.93 11.93 -1.97
C HIS A 67 -0.12 12.44 -0.97
N LEU A 68 0.20 12.40 0.32
CA LEU A 68 -0.70 12.86 1.37
C LEU A 68 -0.53 14.37 1.60
N PRO A 69 -1.62 15.15 1.62
CA PRO A 69 -1.53 16.57 1.90
C PRO A 69 -1.06 16.79 3.35
N PRO A 70 -0.30 17.87 3.64
CA PRO A 70 0.23 18.15 4.98
C PRO A 70 -0.84 18.11 6.07
N GLU A 71 -2.01 18.70 5.81
CA GLU A 71 -3.13 18.72 6.75
C GLU A 71 -3.65 17.33 7.10
N TYR A 72 -3.61 16.37 6.18
CA TYR A 72 -4.00 14.99 6.46
C TYR A 72 -2.94 14.30 7.33
N ILE A 73 -1.65 14.50 7.04
CA ILE A 73 -0.55 13.95 7.82
C ILE A 73 -0.63 14.43 9.27
N GLU A 74 -0.90 15.72 9.48
CA GLU A 74 -0.96 16.32 10.82
C GLU A 74 -2.23 15.95 11.59
N ASN A 75 -3.39 16.01 10.94
CA ASN A 75 -4.67 15.93 11.66
C ASN A 75 -5.29 14.53 11.65
N ARG A 76 -4.98 13.70 10.64
CA ARG A 76 -5.58 12.38 10.47
C ARG A 76 -4.66 11.25 10.90
N ILE A 77 -3.35 11.38 10.73
CA ILE A 77 -2.38 10.35 11.14
C ILE A 77 -1.92 10.61 12.59
N GLN A 78 -2.61 10.02 13.56
CA GLN A 78 -2.33 10.21 14.98
C GLN A 78 -1.21 9.33 15.52
N THR A 79 -0.98 8.17 14.92
CA THR A 79 0.07 7.25 15.35
C THR A 79 0.81 6.70 14.14
N VAL A 80 2.12 6.82 14.19
CA VAL A 80 3.04 6.23 13.22
C VAL A 80 3.97 5.29 13.97
N PHE A 81 4.08 4.05 13.51
CA PHE A 81 5.11 3.13 13.95
C PHE A 81 6.11 2.89 12.84
N LEU A 82 7.40 2.93 13.18
CA LEU A 82 8.50 2.50 12.35
C LEU A 82 9.16 1.29 13.03
N ASP A 83 9.12 0.12 12.39
CA ASP A 83 9.59 -1.16 12.94
C ASP A 83 9.02 -1.46 14.34
N GLY A 84 7.73 -1.16 14.51
CA GLY A 84 7.01 -1.36 15.78
C GLY A 84 7.28 -0.29 16.85
N LYS A 85 8.14 0.69 16.58
CA LYS A 85 8.45 1.81 17.49
C LYS A 85 7.64 3.04 17.11
N VAL A 86 7.09 3.74 18.10
CA VAL A 86 6.37 4.99 17.83
C VAL A 86 7.34 6.06 17.34
N VAL A 87 6.94 6.76 16.28
CA VAL A 87 7.63 7.93 15.76
C VAL A 87 6.90 9.19 16.22
N ASP A 88 7.54 9.98 17.08
CA ASP A 88 6.98 11.24 17.55
C ASP A 88 7.29 12.38 16.56
N ASP A 89 8.52 12.45 16.07
CA ASP A 89 8.98 13.44 15.09
C ASP A 89 9.20 12.81 13.71
N LEU A 90 8.32 13.15 12.76
CA LEU A 90 8.37 12.61 11.39
C LEU A 90 9.44 13.29 10.52
N ASP A 91 9.96 14.45 10.95
CA ASP A 91 10.95 15.23 10.20
C ASP A 91 12.39 14.75 10.49
N SER A 92 12.64 14.05 11.60
CA SER A 92 13.96 13.55 11.97
C SER A 92 14.19 12.06 11.74
N GLU A 93 13.12 11.26 11.68
CA GLU A 93 13.23 9.82 11.44
C GLU A 93 13.37 9.49 9.95
N VAL A 94 14.42 8.76 9.59
CA VAL A 94 14.69 8.27 8.23
C VAL A 94 14.58 6.74 8.25
N PRO A 95 13.55 6.15 7.62
CA PRO A 95 13.40 4.69 7.55
C PRO A 95 14.59 4.00 6.86
N ALA A 96 15.03 2.88 7.42
CA ALA A 96 15.98 2.00 6.74
C ALA A 96 15.31 1.26 5.56
N ASP A 97 16.12 0.70 4.65
CA ASP A 97 15.59 -0.18 3.61
C ASP A 97 14.85 -1.37 4.24
N ARG A 98 13.70 -1.72 3.66
CA ARG A 98 12.78 -2.78 4.09
C ARG A 98 12.15 -2.55 5.47
N ALA A 99 12.23 -1.34 6.03
CA ALA A 99 11.54 -1.01 7.27
C ALA A 99 10.01 -1.05 7.11
N VAL A 100 9.31 -1.28 8.22
CA VAL A 100 7.86 -1.38 8.29
C VAL A 100 7.27 -0.09 8.89
N LEU A 101 6.49 0.63 8.09
CA LEU A 101 5.76 1.83 8.48
C LEU A 101 4.27 1.50 8.68
N ALA A 102 3.77 1.59 9.91
CA ALA A 102 2.35 1.41 10.21
C ALA A 102 1.68 2.75 10.57
N LEU A 103 0.56 3.05 9.89
CA LEU A 103 -0.18 4.31 10.03
C LEU A 103 -1.57 4.05 10.62
N SER A 104 -1.95 4.83 11.65
CA SER A 104 -3.27 4.73 12.28
C SER A 104 -3.85 6.10 12.62
N ALA A 105 -5.18 6.22 12.46
CA ALA A 105 -5.91 7.45 12.69
C ALA A 105 -6.26 7.70 14.16
N ALA A 106 -6.45 6.62 14.91
CA ALA A 106 -6.72 6.62 16.34
C ALA A 106 -6.64 5.16 16.79
N MET A 107 -5.91 4.87 17.85
CA MET A 107 -6.03 3.58 18.53
C MET A 107 -7.04 3.76 19.68
N PRO A 108 -8.08 2.93 19.82
CA PRO A 108 -8.98 3.03 20.97
C PRO A 108 -8.33 2.48 22.25
N GLY A 109 -8.85 2.90 23.41
CA GLY A 109 -8.44 2.38 24.73
C GLY A 109 -7.06 2.87 25.21
N LEU A 110 -6.44 2.09 26.11
CA LEU A 110 -5.15 2.40 26.71
C LEU A 110 -4.03 2.55 25.66
N ALA A 111 -4.09 1.73 24.60
CA ALA A 111 -3.20 1.84 23.45
C ALA A 111 -3.26 3.23 22.82
N GLY A 112 -4.45 3.83 22.65
CA GLY A 112 -4.60 5.21 22.17
C GLY A 112 -4.02 6.27 23.09
N ALA A 113 -4.32 6.14 24.39
CA ALA A 113 -3.89 7.11 25.40
C ALA A 113 -2.37 7.18 25.52
N VAL A 114 -1.70 6.04 25.36
CA VAL A 114 -0.24 5.96 25.42
C VAL A 114 0.38 6.20 24.05
N LEU A 115 -0.12 5.60 22.96
CA LEU A 115 0.53 5.50 21.64
C LEU A 115 0.31 6.71 20.70
N ARG A 116 -0.65 7.60 20.99
CA ARG A 116 -0.91 8.80 20.19
C ARG A 116 0.28 9.77 20.24
N ARG A 117 0.67 10.31 19.08
CA ARG A 117 1.71 11.33 18.95
C ARG A 117 1.34 12.58 19.75
N ASN A 118 2.33 13.25 20.33
CA ASN A 118 2.16 14.48 21.11
C ASN A 118 1.26 14.34 22.36
N THR A 119 1.31 13.21 23.05
CA THR A 119 0.61 13.04 24.35
C THR A 119 1.53 13.29 25.55
N PRO A 120 1.02 13.83 26.67
CA PRO A 120 1.81 14.03 27.90
C PRO A 120 2.36 12.74 28.52
N TYR A 121 1.83 11.57 28.11
CA TYR A 121 2.25 10.25 28.58
C TYR A 121 3.40 9.65 27.75
N GLY A 122 3.91 10.36 26.75
CA GLY A 122 5.07 9.92 25.95
C GLY A 122 6.32 9.62 26.77
N ALA A 123 6.49 10.29 27.91
CA ALA A 123 7.64 10.13 28.82
C ALA A 123 7.71 8.77 29.56
N PHE A 124 6.64 7.97 29.57
CA PHE A 124 6.61 6.65 30.22
C PHE A 124 6.96 5.50 29.26
N ARG A 125 7.32 5.80 28.01
CA ARG A 125 7.70 4.80 27.01
C ARG A 125 9.19 4.48 27.18
N PRO A 126 9.60 3.21 27.09
CA PRO A 126 11.01 2.89 26.97
C PRO A 126 11.59 3.58 25.73
N SER A 127 12.46 4.57 25.94
CA SER A 127 13.21 5.22 24.88
C SER A 127 14.16 4.19 24.27
N ILE A 128 13.79 3.58 23.15
CA ILE A 128 14.68 2.69 22.40
C ILE A 128 14.87 3.28 21.01
N THR A 129 15.51 4.45 20.96
CA THR A 129 16.15 4.99 19.76
C THR A 129 17.05 3.89 19.17
N SER A 130 16.63 3.29 18.05
CA SER A 130 17.48 2.35 17.31
C SER A 130 18.57 3.17 16.63
N ARG A 131 19.72 3.32 17.27
CA ARG A 131 20.93 3.71 16.57
C ARG A 131 21.45 2.49 15.83
N GLN A 132 21.00 2.26 14.60
CA GLN A 132 21.70 1.37 13.68
C GLN A 132 22.38 2.21 12.60
N ASN A 133 23.71 2.23 12.66
CA ASN A 133 24.59 2.76 11.63
C ASN A 133 24.49 1.86 10.39
N ALA A 134 23.52 2.11 9.52
CA ALA A 134 23.59 1.67 8.14
C ALA A 134 24.35 2.74 7.35
N THR A 135 25.46 2.35 6.72
CA THR A 135 26.25 3.24 5.87
C THR A 135 25.35 3.86 4.79
N ARG A 136 25.13 5.17 4.93
CA ARG A 136 24.20 5.96 4.13
C ARG A 136 24.71 6.07 2.69
N MET A 137 24.20 5.23 1.79
CA MET A 137 24.47 5.37 0.36
C MET A 137 23.46 6.34 -0.26
N LYS A 138 23.93 7.55 -0.57
CA LYS A 138 23.14 8.57 -1.25
C LYS A 138 22.73 8.04 -2.63
N GLY A 139 21.43 8.03 -2.94
CA GLY A 139 20.90 7.56 -4.23
C GLY A 139 20.52 6.07 -4.29
N PHE A 140 20.48 5.34 -3.18
CA PHE A 140 19.89 4.00 -3.15
C PHE A 140 18.36 4.08 -3.18
N THR A 141 17.73 3.34 -4.11
CA THR A 141 16.29 3.08 -4.10
C THR A 141 16.06 1.82 -3.26
N GLY A 142 15.44 1.99 -2.10
CA GLY A 142 15.00 0.90 -1.24
C GLY A 142 13.50 0.67 -1.37
N ILE A 143 12.97 -0.18 -0.49
CA ILE A 143 11.54 -0.39 -0.33
C ILE A 143 11.11 -0.14 1.11
N LEU A 144 9.88 0.30 1.31
CA LEU A 144 9.22 0.30 2.61
C LEU A 144 7.95 -0.53 2.57
N PHE A 145 7.72 -1.27 3.64
CA PHE A 145 6.47 -1.97 3.88
C PHE A 145 5.52 -1.01 4.61
N VAL A 146 4.38 -0.71 4.03
CA VAL A 146 3.39 0.20 4.60
C VAL A 146 2.17 -0.59 5.03
N LYS A 147 1.69 -0.33 6.25
CA LYS A 147 0.47 -0.90 6.81
C LYS A 147 -0.49 0.20 7.19
N LEU A 148 -1.74 0.11 6.75
CA LEU A 148 -2.78 1.09 7.06
C LEU A 148 -3.83 0.45 7.97
N PHE A 149 -4.09 1.09 9.10
CA PHE A 149 -5.06 0.62 10.08
C PHE A 149 -6.25 1.57 10.21
N ASN A 150 -7.35 1.02 10.72
CA ASN A 150 -8.54 1.76 11.12
C ASN A 150 -9.06 2.68 9.98
N LEU A 151 -9.34 3.94 10.30
CA LEU A 151 -9.87 4.90 9.33
C LEU A 151 -8.88 5.24 8.21
N ILE A 152 -7.57 5.07 8.40
CA ILE A 152 -6.58 5.36 7.35
C ILE A 152 -6.75 4.41 6.17
N ALA A 153 -6.96 3.12 6.43
CA ALA A 153 -7.22 2.14 5.37
C ALA A 153 -8.49 2.48 4.57
N ARG A 154 -9.52 2.98 5.25
CA ARG A 154 -10.78 3.40 4.61
C ARG A 154 -10.63 4.70 3.82
N ASP A 155 -9.93 5.67 4.36
CA ASP A 155 -9.76 7.00 3.77
C ASP A 155 -8.85 6.94 2.52
N LEU A 156 -7.75 6.18 2.60
CA LEU A 156 -6.73 6.13 1.55
C LEU A 156 -6.90 4.93 0.60
N GLY A 157 -7.49 3.84 1.06
CA GLY A 157 -7.57 2.57 0.35
C GLY A 157 -8.08 2.67 -1.07
N PRO A 158 -9.25 3.29 -1.33
CA PRO A 158 -9.80 3.37 -2.69
C PRO A 158 -8.84 4.04 -3.69
N ALA A 159 -8.27 5.20 -3.35
CA ALA A 159 -7.36 5.93 -4.22
C ALA A 159 -6.03 5.18 -4.41
N LEU A 160 -5.53 4.51 -3.37
CA LEU A 160 -4.31 3.72 -3.44
C LEU A 160 -4.49 2.47 -4.31
N PHE A 161 -5.60 1.74 -4.16
CA PHE A 161 -5.89 0.59 -5.00
C PHE A 161 -6.10 0.97 -6.46
N GLU A 162 -6.71 2.12 -6.76
CA GLU A 162 -6.92 2.56 -8.13
C GLU A 162 -5.58 2.87 -8.84
N ARG A 163 -4.62 3.46 -8.11
CA ARG A 163 -3.24 3.68 -8.58
C ARG A 163 -2.49 2.37 -8.74
N GLY A 164 -2.74 1.43 -7.83
CA GLY A 164 -2.11 0.11 -7.77
C GLY A 164 -1.01 0.05 -6.73
N LEU A 165 -0.99 -1.05 -5.99
CA LEU A 165 -0.08 -1.28 -4.88
C LEU A 165 0.67 -2.59 -5.08
N MET A 166 1.93 -2.62 -4.66
CA MET A 166 2.74 -3.83 -4.70
C MET A 166 2.50 -4.66 -3.44
N PHE A 167 2.21 -5.94 -3.61
CA PHE A 167 2.07 -6.90 -2.53
C PHE A 167 3.00 -8.06 -2.77
N ASP A 168 3.41 -8.75 -1.71
CA ASP A 168 4.02 -10.06 -1.90
C ASP A 168 2.98 -11.04 -2.48
N SER A 169 3.44 -11.93 -3.36
CA SER A 169 2.55 -12.85 -4.07
C SER A 169 1.82 -13.82 -3.15
N GLU A 170 2.38 -14.12 -1.97
CA GLU A 170 1.77 -15.01 -0.99
C GLU A 170 0.55 -14.35 -0.32
N SER A 171 0.65 -13.08 0.07
CA SER A 171 -0.48 -12.29 0.59
C SER A 171 -1.63 -12.21 -0.42
N ILE A 172 -1.32 -11.98 -1.70
CA ILE A 172 -2.33 -11.97 -2.77
C ILE A 172 -2.97 -13.35 -2.89
N ARG A 173 -2.17 -14.41 -2.95
CA ARG A 173 -2.68 -15.78 -3.07
C ARG A 173 -3.57 -16.15 -1.90
N SER A 174 -3.13 -15.88 -0.66
CA SER A 174 -3.90 -16.14 0.55
C SER A 174 -5.22 -15.36 0.57
N PHE A 175 -5.23 -14.12 0.10
CA PHE A 175 -6.44 -13.31 0.00
C PHE A 175 -7.49 -13.91 -0.95
N PHE A 176 -7.07 -14.39 -2.12
CA PHE A 176 -7.98 -15.00 -3.10
C PHE A 176 -8.35 -16.45 -2.75
N ASP A 177 -7.48 -17.21 -2.08
CA ASP A 177 -7.77 -18.56 -1.61
C ASP A 177 -8.77 -18.56 -0.44
N SER A 178 -8.88 -17.46 0.30
CA SER A 178 -9.80 -17.31 1.44
C SER A 178 -10.32 -15.88 1.56
N PRO A 179 -11.21 -15.45 0.64
CA PRO A 179 -11.71 -14.08 0.64
C PRO A 179 -12.55 -13.80 1.89
N PRO A 180 -12.39 -12.63 2.54
CA PRO A 180 -13.15 -12.30 3.74
C PRO A 180 -14.65 -12.08 3.42
N VAL A 181 -15.48 -13.03 3.89
CA VAL A 181 -16.95 -13.07 4.01
C VAL A 181 -17.79 -13.09 2.72
N ASP A 182 -18.61 -14.14 2.59
CA ASP A 182 -19.78 -14.37 1.71
C ASP A 182 -19.68 -14.03 0.21
N SER A 183 -18.97 -14.90 -0.51
CA SER A 183 -19.39 -15.62 -1.73
C SER A 183 -18.40 -15.53 -2.91
N PRO A 184 -18.22 -16.63 -3.67
CA PRO A 184 -17.23 -16.79 -4.75
C PRO A 184 -17.49 -15.94 -6.02
N LYS A 185 -18.29 -14.87 -5.95
CA LYS A 185 -18.62 -13.95 -7.06
C LYS A 185 -18.49 -12.47 -6.67
N CYS A 186 -17.41 -12.12 -5.95
CA CYS A 186 -17.13 -10.74 -5.53
C CYS A 186 -16.47 -9.87 -6.59
N PHE A 187 -15.96 -10.49 -7.65
CA PHE A 187 -15.19 -9.83 -8.67
C PHE A 187 -16.01 -9.82 -9.96
N ASN A 188 -16.34 -8.63 -10.45
CA ASN A 188 -17.07 -8.49 -11.72
C ASN A 188 -16.19 -8.93 -12.88
N ARG A 189 -14.89 -8.61 -12.78
CA ARG A 189 -13.88 -8.94 -13.77
C ARG A 189 -12.51 -8.97 -13.12
N ILE A 190 -11.68 -9.93 -13.53
CA ILE A 190 -10.28 -10.00 -13.12
C ILE A 190 -9.42 -10.13 -14.37
N HIS A 191 -8.35 -9.34 -14.44
CA HIS A 191 -7.35 -9.39 -15.50
C HIS A 191 -5.96 -9.55 -14.91
N ALA A 192 -5.17 -10.49 -15.41
CA ALA A 192 -3.75 -10.57 -15.15
C ALA A 192 -2.98 -10.15 -16.41
N ASN A 193 -2.16 -9.10 -16.31
CA ASN A 193 -1.42 -8.52 -17.44
C ASN A 193 -2.34 -8.21 -18.64
N GLY A 194 -3.55 -7.70 -18.36
CA GLY A 194 -4.58 -7.42 -19.36
C GLY A 194 -5.37 -8.64 -19.86
N VAL A 195 -4.92 -9.87 -19.58
CA VAL A 195 -5.61 -11.10 -19.97
C VAL A 195 -6.68 -11.46 -18.93
N PRO A 196 -7.95 -11.69 -19.32
CA PRO A 196 -8.98 -12.13 -18.39
C PRO A 196 -8.60 -13.44 -17.69
N VAL A 197 -8.81 -13.50 -16.38
CA VAL A 197 -8.62 -14.72 -15.58
C VAL A 197 -9.94 -15.10 -14.90
N THR A 198 -10.13 -16.39 -14.63
CA THR A 198 -11.34 -16.87 -13.97
C THR A 198 -11.40 -16.37 -12.51
N PRO A 199 -12.59 -16.10 -11.95
CA PRO A 199 -12.74 -15.70 -10.55
C PRO A 199 -12.22 -16.72 -9.53
N ASP A 200 -12.15 -18.00 -9.92
CA ASP A 200 -11.65 -19.11 -9.09
C ASP A 200 -10.10 -19.18 -9.03
N PHE A 201 -9.40 -18.11 -9.44
CA PHE A 201 -7.94 -18.07 -9.60
C PHE A 201 -7.32 -17.17 -8.52
N PRO A 202 -6.11 -17.50 -7.98
CA PRO A 202 -4.96 -17.85 -8.80
C PRO A 202 -3.90 -18.79 -8.17
N CYS A 203 -4.20 -20.09 -8.04
CA CYS A 203 -3.18 -21.05 -7.63
C CYS A 203 -2.27 -21.53 -8.79
N GLY A 204 -2.58 -21.21 -10.05
CA GLY A 204 -1.85 -21.68 -11.24
C GLY A 204 -1.30 -20.60 -12.17
N CYS A 205 -1.45 -19.29 -11.85
CA CYS A 205 -0.91 -18.25 -12.74
C CYS A 205 0.61 -18.29 -12.70
N ARG A 206 1.25 -18.49 -13.85
CA ARG A 206 2.72 -18.27 -13.96
C ARG A 206 3.09 -16.84 -13.56
N CYS A 207 2.15 -15.91 -13.70
CA CYS A 207 2.31 -14.52 -13.34
C CYS A 207 2.43 -14.27 -11.81
N LEU A 208 2.01 -15.19 -10.94
CA LEU A 208 2.20 -15.06 -9.48
C LEU A 208 3.44 -15.81 -8.97
N GLN A 209 4.31 -16.26 -9.88
CA GLN A 209 5.62 -16.82 -9.52
C GLN A 209 6.63 -15.74 -9.14
N ASP A 210 6.32 -14.48 -9.45
CA ASP A 210 7.13 -13.33 -9.05
C ASP A 210 7.09 -13.14 -7.53
N GLN A 211 8.08 -12.43 -7.00
CA GLN A 211 8.12 -12.11 -5.56
C GLN A 211 7.05 -11.07 -5.17
N TYR A 212 6.73 -10.17 -6.10
CA TYR A 212 5.79 -9.07 -5.91
C TYR A 212 4.80 -8.99 -7.06
N VAL A 213 3.58 -8.57 -6.74
CA VAL A 213 2.46 -8.43 -7.67
C VAL A 213 1.83 -7.07 -7.46
N MET A 214 1.56 -6.37 -8.55
CA MET A 214 0.82 -5.12 -8.50
C MET A 214 -0.68 -5.42 -8.51
N LEU A 215 -1.38 -5.10 -7.44
CA LEU A 215 -2.83 -5.19 -7.39
C LEU A 215 -3.44 -3.82 -7.63
N ARG A 216 -4.29 -3.73 -8.65
CA ARG A 216 -5.18 -2.60 -8.92
C ARG A 216 -6.62 -3.03 -8.67
N VAL A 217 -7.35 -2.27 -7.88
CA VAL A 217 -8.79 -2.49 -7.67
C VAL A 217 -9.54 -1.25 -8.11
N VAL A 218 -10.44 -1.42 -9.07
CA VAL A 218 -11.25 -0.33 -9.60
C VAL A 218 -12.69 -0.59 -9.18
N SER A 219 -13.30 0.40 -8.53
CA SER A 219 -14.73 0.34 -8.22
C SER A 219 -15.54 0.90 -9.39
N GLY A 220 -16.22 0.02 -10.14
CA GLY A 220 -17.20 0.40 -11.15
C GLY A 220 -18.52 0.85 -10.51
N GLY A 221 -19.24 1.73 -11.22
CA GLY A 221 -20.61 2.15 -10.88
C GLY A 221 -21.65 1.10 -11.22
#